data_AF-A0AAD4F268-F1
#
_entry.id   AF-A0AAD4F268-F1
#
_cell.length_a   1.000
_cell.length_b   1.000
_cell.length_c   1.000
_cell.angle_alpha   90.00
_cell.angle_beta   90.00
_cell.angle_gamma   90.00
#
_symmetry.space_group_name_H-M   'P 1'
#
loop_
_entity.id
_entity.type
_entity.pdbx_description
1 polymer ?
#
loop_
_entity_poly.entity_id
_entity_poly.type
_entity_poly.pdbx_seq_one_letter_code
_entity_poly.pdbx_strand_id
1 'polypeptide(L)'
;MLSTRIFTKRAGPFFIRRITRQLQTGTATKPPTLGVASTVSITAAIKNDHRDIEAAYNEVVSSKDPDHQQRYGNLFTWELAKHSVGEELVLYPAFEKHLGSAGKQIADTDRKDHHEASNRKLQQIKELLKEFQNMTARDANYVPKLTSLWCKLEDHIKDEEAHDLPALEDKLSPDASQSMARSFGRTKHFVPSRSHPSAGERPPFETVMGLLAAPIDMLADMFRKFPDQPASGQEEARVEGPITTVRD
;
A
#
# COMPACT_ATOMS: atom_id res chain seq x y z
N MET A 1 74.20 -22.15 -40.72
CA MET A 1 74.62 -22.30 -42.13
C MET A 1 74.23 -21.04 -42.90
N LEU A 2 74.95 -20.71 -43.98
CA LEU A 2 74.69 -19.51 -44.80
C LEU A 2 73.82 -19.85 -46.02
N SER A 3 72.87 -18.96 -46.37
CA SER A 3 72.71 -18.38 -47.72
C SER A 3 71.67 -17.22 -47.63
N THR A 4 71.80 -15.97 -48.14
CA THR A 4 72.09 -15.42 -49.50
C THR A 4 71.12 -15.89 -50.60
N ARG A 5 70.52 -15.09 -51.50
CA ARG A 5 70.44 -13.64 -51.88
C ARG A 5 69.02 -13.43 -52.55
N ILE A 6 68.53 -12.32 -53.13
CA ILE A 6 69.05 -11.01 -53.59
C ILE A 6 67.97 -9.88 -53.53
N PHE A 7 68.18 -8.77 -54.26
CA PHE A 7 67.31 -7.60 -54.56
C PHE A 7 66.00 -7.95 -55.35
N THR A 8 65.00 -7.07 -55.56
CA THR A 8 65.05 -5.72 -56.22
C THR A 8 63.91 -4.74 -55.85
N LYS A 9 64.14 -3.44 -56.11
CA LYS A 9 63.15 -2.34 -56.02
C LYS A 9 62.24 -2.26 -57.26
N ARG A 10 61.01 -1.75 -57.10
CA ARG A 10 60.34 -0.82 -58.05
C ARG A 10 59.34 0.07 -57.30
N ALA A 11 58.87 1.16 -57.91
CA ALA A 11 58.15 2.24 -57.21
C ALA A 11 57.01 2.88 -58.03
N GLY A 12 56.03 3.44 -57.30
CA GLY A 12 54.96 4.32 -57.80
C GLY A 12 53.71 3.64 -58.35
N PRO A 13 52.62 4.39 -58.63
CA PRO A 13 52.42 5.82 -58.37
C PRO A 13 51.37 6.11 -57.27
N PHE A 14 51.27 7.36 -56.83
CA PHE A 14 50.15 7.85 -55.99
C PHE A 14 48.83 7.89 -56.80
N PHE A 15 47.71 7.58 -56.15
CA PHE A 15 46.37 7.92 -56.68
C PHE A 15 45.46 8.42 -55.57
N ILE A 16 45.06 9.70 -55.63
CA ILE A 16 44.22 10.35 -54.61
C ILE A 16 42.76 9.95 -54.85
N ARG A 17 42.23 9.05 -54.02
CA ARG A 17 40.82 8.64 -54.08
C ARG A 17 39.95 9.58 -53.25
N ARG A 18 39.30 10.53 -53.92
CA ARG A 18 38.37 11.54 -53.37
C ARG A 18 37.12 10.88 -52.78
N ILE A 19 37.09 10.64 -51.46
CA ILE A 19 35.90 10.10 -50.78
C ILE A 19 34.88 11.23 -50.58
N THR A 20 33.77 11.16 -51.31
CA THR A 20 32.63 12.06 -51.14
C THR A 20 31.83 11.71 -49.88
N ARG A 21 31.65 12.71 -49.01
CA ARG A 21 30.85 12.64 -47.77
C ARG A 21 29.37 12.38 -48.10
N GLN A 22 28.87 11.17 -47.90
CA GLN A 22 27.42 10.95 -47.82
C GLN A 22 26.90 11.41 -46.46
N LEU A 23 25.78 12.14 -46.47
CA LEU A 23 25.01 12.45 -45.29
C LEU A 23 24.07 11.27 -45.03
N GLN A 24 24.40 10.40 -44.07
CA GLN A 24 23.41 9.47 -43.53
C GLN A 24 22.37 10.27 -42.75
N THR A 25 21.14 10.28 -43.26
CA THR A 25 19.97 10.80 -42.55
C THR A 25 19.68 9.88 -41.37
N GLY A 26 20.12 10.29 -40.16
CA GLY A 26 19.85 9.55 -38.94
C GLY A 26 18.35 9.37 -38.73
N THR A 27 17.89 8.12 -38.67
CA THR A 27 16.50 7.81 -38.33
C THR A 27 16.20 8.36 -36.93
N ALA A 28 15.15 9.17 -36.81
CA ALA A 28 14.80 9.81 -35.55
C ALA A 28 14.57 8.76 -34.45
N THR A 29 15.48 8.70 -33.48
CA THR A 29 15.29 7.91 -32.26
C THR A 29 14.10 8.48 -31.50
N LYS A 30 12.98 7.76 -31.52
CA LYS A 30 11.80 8.07 -30.72
C LYS A 30 12.26 8.32 -29.27
N PRO A 31 11.85 9.43 -28.61
CA PRO A 31 12.23 9.66 -27.23
C PRO A 31 11.75 8.49 -26.36
N PRO A 32 12.48 8.14 -25.28
CA PRO A 32 12.03 7.10 -24.38
C PRO A 32 10.64 7.46 -23.88
N THR A 33 9.67 6.57 -24.09
CA THR A 33 8.37 6.67 -23.42
C THR A 33 8.64 6.58 -21.93
N LEU A 34 8.49 7.71 -21.23
CA LEU A 34 8.36 7.74 -19.78
C LEU A 34 7.39 6.62 -19.39
N GLY A 35 7.84 5.72 -18.50
CA GLY A 35 7.00 4.62 -18.05
C GLY A 35 5.69 5.16 -17.50
N VAL A 36 4.57 4.50 -17.83
CA VAL A 36 3.26 4.88 -17.30
C VAL A 36 3.30 4.66 -15.79
N ALA A 37 3.57 5.72 -15.03
CA ALA A 37 3.55 5.70 -13.59
C ALA A 37 2.12 5.35 -13.16
N SER A 38 1.97 4.26 -12.39
CA SER A 38 0.69 3.59 -12.19
C SER A 38 -0.45 4.58 -11.89
N THR A 39 -1.42 4.64 -12.80
CA THR A 39 -2.47 5.67 -12.84
C THR A 39 -3.67 5.26 -11.97
N VAL A 40 -3.39 4.88 -10.73
CA VAL A 40 -4.39 4.43 -9.75
C VAL A 40 -5.13 5.66 -9.21
N SER A 41 -6.46 5.66 -9.29
CA SER A 41 -7.32 6.65 -8.63
C SER A 41 -7.41 6.39 -7.13
N ILE A 42 -7.89 7.36 -6.34
CA ILE A 42 -8.08 7.14 -4.89
C ILE A 42 -9.07 5.99 -4.66
N THR A 43 -10.16 5.94 -5.43
CA THR A 43 -11.13 4.82 -5.39
C THR A 43 -10.47 3.47 -5.67
N ALA A 44 -9.58 3.40 -6.67
CA ALA A 44 -8.89 2.14 -7.00
C ALA A 44 -7.87 1.72 -5.94
N ALA A 45 -7.21 2.67 -5.27
CA ALA A 45 -6.28 2.38 -4.17
C ALA A 45 -7.01 1.80 -2.96
N ILE A 46 -8.10 2.43 -2.53
CA ILE A 46 -8.89 2.01 -1.35
C ILE A 46 -9.57 0.65 -1.61
N LYS A 47 -10.15 0.46 -2.80
CA LYS A 47 -10.73 -0.83 -3.20
C LYS A 47 -9.70 -1.97 -3.28
N ASN A 48 -8.42 -1.68 -3.55
CA ASN A 48 -7.36 -2.68 -3.50
C ASN A 48 -7.08 -3.11 -2.05
N ASP A 49 -6.88 -2.16 -1.13
CA ASP A 49 -6.72 -2.44 0.30
C ASP A 49 -7.89 -3.29 0.84
N HIS A 50 -9.13 -3.01 0.43
CA HIS A 50 -10.29 -3.85 0.78
C HIS A 50 -10.16 -5.31 0.34
N ARG A 51 -9.62 -5.57 -0.87
CA ARG A 51 -9.40 -6.94 -1.35
C ARG A 51 -8.22 -7.61 -0.63
N ASP A 52 -7.19 -6.85 -0.24
CA ASP A 52 -6.06 -7.36 0.52
C ASP A 52 -6.49 -7.77 1.95
N ILE A 53 -7.32 -6.95 2.60
CA ILE A 53 -7.92 -7.26 3.91
C ILE A 53 -8.90 -8.45 3.80
N GLU A 54 -9.75 -8.49 2.77
CA GLU A 54 -10.66 -9.61 2.49
C GLU A 54 -9.90 -10.93 2.27
N ALA A 55 -8.82 -10.90 1.49
CA ALA A 55 -8.00 -12.08 1.25
C ALA A 55 -7.33 -12.57 2.56
N ALA A 56 -6.78 -11.66 3.36
CA ALA A 56 -6.21 -12.00 4.66
C ALA A 56 -7.26 -12.57 5.64
N TYR A 57 -8.49 -12.06 5.61
CA TYR A 57 -9.63 -12.65 6.35
C TYR A 57 -9.94 -14.08 5.90
N ASN A 58 -10.08 -14.29 4.59
CA ASN A 58 -10.44 -15.57 3.99
C ASN A 58 -9.41 -16.68 4.29
N GLU A 59 -8.11 -16.34 4.29
CA GLU A 59 -7.03 -17.26 4.67
C GLU A 59 -7.10 -17.74 6.13
N VAL A 60 -7.59 -16.89 7.06
CA VAL A 60 -7.79 -17.30 8.46
C VAL A 60 -9.00 -18.23 8.61
N VAL A 61 -10.14 -17.87 8.02
CA VAL A 61 -11.41 -18.61 8.26
C VAL A 61 -11.50 -19.93 7.50
N SER A 62 -10.84 -20.03 6.33
CA SER A 62 -10.74 -21.28 5.55
C SER A 62 -9.80 -22.30 6.19
N SER A 63 -8.69 -21.85 6.81
CA SER A 63 -7.69 -22.71 7.41
C SER A 63 -8.15 -23.38 8.72
N LYS A 64 -7.37 -24.39 9.14
CA LYS A 64 -7.44 -25.07 10.44
C LYS A 64 -6.08 -25.21 11.12
N ASP A 65 -5.00 -24.71 10.51
CA ASP A 65 -3.67 -24.64 11.13
C ASP A 65 -3.53 -23.34 11.94
N PRO A 66 -3.21 -23.40 13.25
CA PRO A 66 -2.97 -22.20 14.06
C PRO A 66 -1.77 -21.35 13.62
N ASP A 67 -0.73 -21.89 12.96
CA ASP A 67 0.39 -21.03 12.51
C ASP A 67 -0.03 -20.16 11.31
N HIS A 68 -0.70 -20.76 10.33
CA HIS A 68 -1.34 -20.10 9.20
C HIS A 68 -2.35 -19.04 9.66
N GLN A 69 -3.27 -19.43 10.55
CA GLN A 69 -4.28 -18.52 11.11
C GLN A 69 -3.64 -17.33 11.85
N GLN A 70 -2.58 -17.55 12.63
CA GLN A 70 -1.89 -16.46 13.31
C GLN A 70 -1.21 -15.51 12.31
N ARG A 71 -0.58 -16.04 11.26
CA ARG A 71 0.11 -15.25 10.23
C ARG A 71 -0.86 -14.35 9.47
N TYR A 72 -1.96 -14.92 8.96
CA TYR A 72 -2.93 -14.15 8.18
C TYR A 72 -3.80 -13.25 9.07
N GLY A 73 -4.03 -13.58 10.35
CA GLY A 73 -4.65 -12.68 11.31
C GLY A 73 -3.76 -11.50 11.70
N ASN A 74 -2.44 -11.70 11.78
CA ASN A 74 -1.48 -10.60 11.92
C ASN A 74 -1.44 -9.73 10.65
N LEU A 75 -1.49 -10.31 9.44
CA LEU A 75 -1.58 -9.56 8.19
C LEU A 75 -2.89 -8.74 8.12
N PHE A 76 -4.03 -9.36 8.38
CA PHE A 76 -5.34 -8.70 8.46
C PHE A 76 -5.32 -7.49 9.41
N THR A 77 -4.69 -7.65 10.59
CA THR A 77 -4.53 -6.58 11.58
C THR A 77 -3.72 -5.42 11.02
N TRP A 78 -2.64 -5.71 10.28
CA TRP A 78 -1.74 -4.71 9.72
C TRP A 78 -2.35 -3.99 8.51
N GLU A 79 -2.99 -4.70 7.59
CA GLU A 79 -3.67 -4.08 6.45
C GLU A 79 -4.80 -3.15 6.90
N LEU A 80 -5.65 -3.61 7.82
CA LEU A 80 -6.73 -2.79 8.38
C LEU A 80 -6.21 -1.57 9.18
N ALA A 81 -5.10 -1.72 9.90
CA ALA A 81 -4.45 -0.59 10.59
C ALA A 81 -3.87 0.44 9.60
N LYS A 82 -3.15 -0.02 8.56
CA LYS A 82 -2.63 0.83 7.46
C LYS A 82 -3.75 1.61 6.78
N HIS A 83 -4.81 0.89 6.42
CA HIS A 83 -5.98 1.41 5.73
C HIS A 83 -6.63 2.55 6.51
N SER A 84 -7.11 2.30 7.73
CA SER A 84 -7.90 3.31 8.47
C SER A 84 -7.13 4.54 8.95
N VAL A 85 -5.80 4.47 9.08
CA VAL A 85 -4.99 5.69 9.29
C VAL A 85 -4.77 6.43 7.96
N GLY A 86 -4.73 5.74 6.82
CA GLY A 86 -4.79 6.35 5.49
C GLY A 86 -6.11 7.07 5.23
N GLU A 87 -7.24 6.46 5.61
CA GLU A 87 -8.56 7.10 5.56
C GLU A 87 -8.59 8.40 6.40
N GLU A 88 -8.20 8.31 7.67
CA GLU A 88 -8.24 9.41 8.65
C GLU A 88 -7.39 10.62 8.22
N LEU A 89 -6.23 10.35 7.63
CA LEU A 89 -5.25 11.35 7.16
C LEU A 89 -5.54 11.95 5.79
N VAL A 90 -6.17 11.20 4.88
CA VAL A 90 -6.21 11.56 3.44
C VAL A 90 -7.63 11.59 2.90
N LEU A 91 -8.44 10.57 3.19
CA LEU A 91 -9.79 10.44 2.64
C LEU A 91 -10.79 11.36 3.33
N TYR A 92 -10.92 11.25 4.66
CA TYR A 92 -11.93 12.01 5.41
C TYR A 92 -11.73 13.54 5.31
N PRO A 93 -10.48 14.10 5.34
CA PRO A 93 -10.26 15.52 5.05
C PRO A 93 -10.61 15.91 3.61
N ALA A 94 -10.55 14.97 2.65
CA ALA A 94 -10.98 15.19 1.28
C ALA A 94 -12.51 15.18 1.14
N PHE A 95 -13.23 14.29 1.84
CA PHE A 95 -14.70 14.34 1.95
C PHE A 95 -15.13 15.72 2.45
N GLU A 96 -14.67 16.16 3.63
CA GLU A 96 -14.98 17.48 4.21
C GLU A 96 -14.76 18.63 3.20
N LYS A 97 -13.61 18.61 2.51
CA LYS A 97 -13.18 19.67 1.60
C LYS A 97 -13.93 19.68 0.25
N HIS A 98 -14.28 18.52 -0.29
CA HIS A 98 -14.85 18.40 -1.65
C HIS A 98 -16.37 18.16 -1.68
N LEU A 99 -16.94 17.65 -0.58
CA LEU A 99 -18.39 17.40 -0.41
C LEU A 99 -19.03 18.33 0.65
N GLY A 100 -18.25 19.22 1.28
CA GLY A 100 -18.77 20.28 2.15
C GLY A 100 -19.50 19.74 3.39
N SER A 101 -20.73 20.20 3.63
CA SER A 101 -21.54 19.74 4.78
C SER A 101 -21.90 18.27 4.70
N ALA A 102 -22.16 17.73 3.50
CA ALA A 102 -22.38 16.30 3.30
C ALA A 102 -21.08 15.52 3.55
N GLY A 103 -19.95 16.04 3.06
CA GLY A 103 -18.62 15.50 3.31
C GLY A 103 -18.25 15.44 4.78
N LYS A 104 -18.58 16.49 5.55
CA LYS A 104 -18.43 16.49 7.00
C LYS A 104 -19.35 15.46 7.64
N GLN A 105 -20.59 15.31 7.18
CA GLN A 105 -21.50 14.30 7.74
C GLN A 105 -21.00 12.86 7.52
N ILE A 106 -20.44 12.55 6.35
CA ILE A 106 -19.77 11.27 6.07
C ILE A 106 -18.58 11.11 7.04
N ALA A 107 -17.64 12.04 7.00
CA ALA A 107 -16.43 12.01 7.81
C ALA A 107 -16.68 12.00 9.34
N ASP A 108 -17.77 12.60 9.83
CA ASP A 108 -18.23 12.52 11.23
C ASP A 108 -18.81 11.14 11.54
N THR A 109 -19.61 10.57 10.63
CA THR A 109 -20.23 9.24 10.76
C THR A 109 -19.18 8.14 10.88
N ASP A 110 -18.07 8.29 10.18
CA ASP A 110 -16.94 7.36 10.26
C ASP A 110 -16.02 7.69 11.44
N ARG A 111 -15.50 8.92 11.58
CA ARG A 111 -14.48 9.22 12.62
C ARG A 111 -14.93 9.03 14.06
N LYS A 112 -16.24 8.99 14.34
CA LYS A 112 -16.86 9.02 15.69
C LYS A 112 -16.82 10.42 16.31
N ASP A 113 -17.94 10.84 16.89
CA ASP A 113 -17.99 11.96 17.84
C ASP A 113 -18.80 11.49 19.06
N HIS A 114 -18.34 11.79 20.28
CA HIS A 114 -18.77 11.10 21.51
C HIS A 114 -20.15 11.53 22.04
N HIS A 115 -20.88 12.38 21.31
CA HIS A 115 -22.00 13.15 21.85
C HIS A 115 -23.40 12.81 21.29
N GLU A 116 -23.51 12.11 20.15
CA GLU A 116 -24.82 11.78 19.56
C GLU A 116 -24.96 10.29 19.16
N ALA A 117 -26.18 9.90 18.74
CA ALA A 117 -26.55 8.51 18.53
C ALA A 117 -26.27 7.97 17.12
N SER A 118 -25.74 8.81 16.21
CA SER A 118 -25.05 8.37 14.99
C SER A 118 -23.56 8.12 15.29
N ASN A 119 -22.73 7.91 14.27
CA ASN A 119 -21.26 7.91 14.38
C ASN A 119 -20.69 6.76 15.23
N ARG A 120 -20.99 5.50 14.87
CA ARG A 120 -20.57 4.29 15.63
C ARG A 120 -19.92 3.15 14.84
N LYS A 121 -19.86 3.18 13.50
CA LYS A 121 -19.39 2.03 12.69
C LYS A 121 -17.88 1.78 12.88
N LEU A 122 -17.04 2.72 12.44
CA LEU A 122 -15.58 2.58 12.50
C LEU A 122 -15.07 2.38 13.92
N GLN A 123 -15.69 2.98 14.94
CA GLN A 123 -15.30 2.74 16.33
C GLN A 123 -15.46 1.27 16.73
N GLN A 124 -16.60 0.64 16.39
CA GLN A 124 -16.81 -0.79 16.72
C GLN A 124 -15.79 -1.68 15.98
N ILE A 125 -15.30 -1.25 14.82
CA ILE A 125 -14.19 -1.88 14.11
C ILE A 125 -12.86 -1.63 14.86
N LYS A 126 -12.50 -0.38 15.19
CA LYS A 126 -11.31 0.00 15.99
C LYS A 126 -11.27 -0.77 17.34
N GLU A 127 -12.40 -0.94 18.03
CA GLU A 127 -12.55 -1.66 19.30
C GLU A 127 -12.43 -3.18 19.15
N LEU A 128 -13.18 -3.81 18.23
CA LEU A 128 -13.08 -5.25 17.99
C LEU A 128 -11.71 -5.66 17.44
N LEU A 129 -11.06 -4.80 16.66
CA LEU A 129 -9.68 -4.97 16.21
C LEU A 129 -8.70 -4.94 17.39
N LYS A 130 -8.87 -4.00 18.34
CA LYS A 130 -8.09 -3.93 19.58
C LYS A 130 -8.22 -5.19 20.44
N GLU A 131 -9.40 -5.82 20.46
CA GLU A 131 -9.58 -7.13 21.09
C GLU A 131 -8.87 -8.23 20.28
N PHE A 132 -9.25 -8.39 19.00
CA PHE A 132 -8.76 -9.46 18.11
C PHE A 132 -7.22 -9.52 18.03
N GLN A 133 -6.57 -8.37 17.84
CA GLN A 133 -5.12 -8.31 17.65
C GLN A 133 -4.32 -8.85 18.86
N ASN A 134 -4.93 -8.87 20.04
CA ASN A 134 -4.33 -9.38 21.30
C ASN A 134 -4.63 -10.87 21.55
N MET A 135 -5.38 -11.55 20.68
CA MET A 135 -5.69 -12.97 20.77
C MET A 135 -4.68 -13.84 20.03
N THR A 136 -4.65 -15.13 20.37
CA THR A 136 -3.87 -16.15 19.66
C THR A 136 -4.76 -17.02 18.79
N ALA A 137 -4.23 -17.56 17.69
CA ALA A 137 -4.95 -18.52 16.84
C ALA A 137 -5.29 -19.87 17.52
N ARG A 138 -4.86 -20.07 18.78
CA ARG A 138 -5.24 -21.23 19.60
C ARG A 138 -6.46 -20.96 20.49
N ASP A 139 -6.88 -19.71 20.62
CA ASP A 139 -8.08 -19.35 21.36
C ASP A 139 -9.33 -19.77 20.59
N ALA A 140 -10.24 -20.52 21.23
CA ALA A 140 -11.47 -21.01 20.60
C ALA A 140 -12.37 -19.88 20.03
N ASN A 141 -12.18 -18.65 20.52
CA ASN A 141 -12.89 -17.46 20.09
C ASN A 141 -12.18 -16.69 18.95
N TYR A 142 -10.98 -17.09 18.48
CA TYR A 142 -10.19 -16.34 17.50
C TYR A 142 -10.93 -16.11 16.18
N VAL A 143 -11.36 -17.20 15.53
CA VAL A 143 -12.16 -17.15 14.30
C VAL A 143 -13.53 -16.48 14.54
N PRO A 144 -14.32 -16.84 15.58
CA PRO A 144 -15.56 -16.11 15.90
C PRO A 144 -15.39 -14.59 16.09
N LYS A 145 -14.32 -14.13 16.74
CA LYS A 145 -14.02 -12.70 16.92
C LYS A 145 -13.69 -12.05 15.58
N LEU A 146 -12.86 -12.69 14.76
CA LEU A 146 -12.50 -12.19 13.44
C LEU A 146 -13.72 -12.10 12.51
N THR A 147 -14.59 -13.11 12.47
CA THR A 147 -15.84 -13.06 11.69
C THR A 147 -16.80 -11.98 12.19
N SER A 148 -16.87 -11.72 13.50
CA SER A 148 -17.67 -10.62 14.06
C SER A 148 -17.09 -9.23 13.74
N LEU A 149 -15.78 -9.12 13.53
CA LEU A 149 -15.10 -7.90 13.09
C LEU A 149 -15.28 -7.71 11.58
N TRP A 150 -15.04 -8.76 10.79
CA TRP A 150 -15.23 -8.76 9.34
C TRP A 150 -16.65 -8.37 8.94
N CYS A 151 -17.68 -8.96 9.55
CA CYS A 151 -19.09 -8.64 9.24
C CYS A 151 -19.40 -7.13 9.32
N LYS A 152 -18.82 -6.41 10.28
CA LYS A 152 -18.98 -4.94 10.41
C LYS A 152 -18.16 -4.16 9.39
N LEU A 153 -16.95 -4.64 9.10
CA LEU A 153 -16.07 -4.05 8.09
C LEU A 153 -16.62 -4.25 6.68
N GLU A 154 -17.17 -5.41 6.37
CA GLU A 154 -17.79 -5.74 5.08
C GLU A 154 -18.98 -4.83 4.77
N ASP A 155 -19.80 -4.48 5.78
CA ASP A 155 -20.89 -3.51 5.62
C ASP A 155 -20.37 -2.08 5.40
N HIS A 156 -19.30 -1.67 6.08
CA HIS A 156 -18.65 -0.38 5.85
C HIS A 156 -18.04 -0.29 4.45
N ILE A 157 -17.31 -1.32 4.02
CA ILE A 157 -16.74 -1.47 2.67
C ILE A 157 -17.83 -1.37 1.60
N LYS A 158 -18.99 -2.02 1.79
CA LYS A 158 -20.12 -1.94 0.85
C LYS A 158 -20.69 -0.53 0.74
N ASP A 159 -20.91 0.14 1.87
CA ASP A 159 -21.46 1.50 1.89
C ASP A 159 -20.49 2.48 1.20
N GLU A 160 -19.20 2.44 1.56
CA GLU A 160 -18.17 3.35 1.09
C GLU A 160 -17.84 3.13 -0.40
N GLU A 161 -17.71 1.87 -0.86
CA GLU A 161 -17.48 1.56 -2.27
C GLU A 161 -18.67 1.86 -3.20
N ALA A 162 -19.90 1.92 -2.66
CA ALA A 162 -21.11 2.14 -3.43
C ALA A 162 -21.57 3.62 -3.45
N HIS A 163 -21.22 4.41 -2.43
CA HIS A 163 -21.73 5.77 -2.27
C HIS A 163 -20.60 6.80 -2.11
N ASP A 164 -19.72 6.64 -1.13
CA ASP A 164 -18.83 7.72 -0.70
C ASP A 164 -17.59 7.86 -1.60
N LEU A 165 -16.96 6.75 -2.02
CA LEU A 165 -15.88 6.78 -3.01
C LEU A 165 -16.35 7.34 -4.37
N PRO A 166 -17.47 6.87 -4.97
CA PRO A 166 -18.02 7.48 -6.18
C PRO A 166 -18.33 8.98 -6.01
N ALA A 167 -18.96 9.37 -4.90
CA ALA A 167 -19.32 10.76 -4.64
C ALA A 167 -18.09 11.68 -4.56
N LEU A 168 -16.97 11.21 -4.00
CA LEU A 168 -15.71 11.96 -3.93
C LEU A 168 -14.98 11.98 -5.28
N GLU A 169 -14.89 10.85 -5.99
CA GLU A 169 -14.23 10.76 -7.30
C GLU A 169 -14.91 11.72 -8.31
N ASP A 170 -16.25 11.83 -8.26
CA ASP A 170 -17.08 12.81 -8.99
C ASP A 170 -16.76 14.30 -8.68
N LYS A 171 -15.92 14.61 -7.69
CA LYS A 171 -15.47 15.97 -7.33
C LYS A 171 -13.97 16.19 -7.55
N LEU A 172 -13.25 15.20 -8.05
CA LEU A 172 -11.81 15.25 -8.29
C LEU A 172 -11.50 15.32 -9.79
N SER A 173 -10.41 16.00 -10.14
CA SER A 173 -9.78 15.77 -11.44
C SER A 173 -8.98 14.46 -11.40
N PRO A 174 -8.74 13.79 -12.54
CA PRO A 174 -7.93 12.56 -12.57
C PRO A 174 -6.54 12.73 -11.96
N ASP A 175 -5.93 13.92 -12.08
CA ASP A 175 -4.64 14.22 -11.47
C ASP A 175 -4.72 14.43 -9.95
N ALA A 176 -5.80 15.05 -9.47
CA ALA A 176 -6.04 15.21 -8.03
C ALA A 176 -6.28 13.85 -7.36
N SER A 177 -7.12 12.99 -7.98
CA SER A 177 -7.38 11.62 -7.52
C SER A 177 -6.10 10.78 -7.45
N GLN A 178 -5.30 10.75 -8.53
CA GLN A 178 -4.01 10.05 -8.51
C GLN A 178 -3.01 10.65 -7.50
N SER A 179 -3.00 11.98 -7.33
CA SER A 179 -2.15 12.63 -6.32
C SER A 179 -2.59 12.25 -4.90
N MET A 180 -3.88 11.99 -4.70
CA MET A 180 -4.43 11.57 -3.41
C MET A 180 -4.17 10.08 -3.16
N ALA A 181 -4.31 9.21 -4.17
CA ALA A 181 -3.84 7.82 -4.11
C ALA A 181 -2.34 7.73 -3.78
N ARG A 182 -1.51 8.57 -4.41
CA ARG A 182 -0.08 8.72 -4.07
C ARG A 182 0.16 9.32 -2.68
N SER A 183 -0.82 9.94 -2.03
CA SER A 183 -0.71 10.38 -0.64
C SER A 183 -1.13 9.30 0.34
N PHE A 184 -2.23 8.59 0.05
CA PHE A 184 -2.72 7.43 0.78
C PHE A 184 -1.66 6.31 0.82
N GLY A 185 -1.10 5.91 -0.32
CA GLY A 185 -0.01 4.93 -0.37
C GLY A 185 1.25 5.34 0.42
N ARG A 186 1.48 6.65 0.63
CA ARG A 186 2.60 7.13 1.46
C ARG A 186 2.32 7.10 2.97
N THR A 187 1.07 7.13 3.43
CA THR A 187 0.80 7.00 4.88
C THR A 187 1.18 5.61 5.36
N LYS A 188 0.90 4.57 4.56
CA LYS A 188 1.24 3.15 4.84
C LYS A 188 2.67 2.93 5.35
N HIS A 189 3.65 3.75 4.94
CA HIS A 189 5.05 3.65 5.36
C HIS A 189 5.33 4.11 6.81
N PHE A 190 4.38 4.79 7.46
CA PHE A 190 4.55 5.41 8.79
C PHE A 190 3.47 5.01 9.81
N VAL A 191 2.58 4.08 9.43
CA VAL A 191 1.45 3.63 10.26
C VAL A 191 1.87 2.42 11.11
N PRO A 192 1.52 2.36 12.42
CA PRO A 192 1.73 1.16 13.24
C PRO A 192 1.01 -0.07 12.64
N SER A 193 1.55 -1.26 12.88
CA SER A 193 0.95 -2.52 12.42
C SER A 193 -0.30 -2.94 13.18
N ARG A 194 -0.73 -2.16 14.18
CA ARG A 194 -1.86 -2.45 15.07
C ARG A 194 -2.66 -1.20 15.35
N SER A 195 -3.91 -1.42 15.73
CA SER A 195 -4.78 -0.36 16.20
C SER A 195 -4.45 0.04 17.63
N HIS A 196 -4.37 1.34 17.90
CA HIS A 196 -4.18 1.90 19.24
C HIS A 196 -5.32 2.86 19.64
N PRO A 197 -6.57 2.39 19.88
CA PRO A 197 -7.73 3.26 20.18
C PRO A 197 -7.67 4.00 21.52
N SER A 198 -6.53 3.98 22.21
CA SER A 198 -6.26 4.78 23.41
C SER A 198 -5.34 5.98 23.11
N ALA A 199 -5.10 6.29 21.83
CA ALA A 199 -4.29 7.40 21.33
C ALA A 199 -4.98 8.79 21.43
N GLY A 200 -5.91 8.96 22.38
CA GLY A 200 -6.81 10.11 22.44
C GLY A 200 -8.13 9.89 21.68
N GLU A 201 -9.06 10.83 21.81
CA GLU A 201 -10.42 10.80 21.22
C GLU A 201 -10.77 12.18 20.63
N ARG A 202 -9.79 12.86 19.99
CA ARG A 202 -9.94 14.22 19.44
C ARG A 202 -9.02 14.46 18.23
N PRO A 203 -9.56 14.77 17.04
CA PRO A 203 -8.78 15.29 15.92
C PRO A 203 -8.07 16.62 16.28
N PRO A 204 -6.87 16.90 15.76
CA PRO A 204 -6.02 16.06 14.90
C PRO A 204 -5.02 15.18 15.69
N PHE A 205 -5.24 14.96 17.00
CA PHE A 205 -4.21 14.41 17.89
C PHE A 205 -4.09 12.87 17.84
N GLU A 206 -5.17 12.16 17.47
CA GLU A 206 -5.18 10.69 17.33
C GLU A 206 -4.10 10.18 16.38
N THR A 207 -4.09 10.71 15.14
CA THR A 207 -3.02 10.56 14.15
C THR A 207 -1.62 10.70 14.76
N VAL A 208 -1.34 11.79 15.49
CA VAL A 208 0.01 12.07 16.02
C VAL A 208 0.41 11.04 17.08
N MET A 209 -0.52 10.67 17.97
CA MET A 209 -0.28 9.67 19.01
C MET A 209 -0.20 8.24 18.45
N GLY A 210 -0.92 7.92 17.38
CA GLY A 210 -0.80 6.65 16.65
C GLY A 210 0.54 6.49 15.93
N LEU A 211 1.03 7.55 15.27
CA LEU A 211 2.36 7.58 14.67
C LEU A 211 3.49 7.38 15.71
N LEU A 212 3.31 7.84 16.95
CA LEU A 212 4.27 7.59 18.04
C LEU A 212 4.31 6.11 18.51
N ALA A 213 3.30 5.30 18.18
CA ALA A 213 3.31 3.86 18.47
C ALA A 213 4.06 3.04 17.40
N ALA A 214 4.20 3.55 16.16
CA ALA A 214 4.80 2.82 15.04
C ALA A 214 6.22 2.25 15.33
N PRO A 215 7.15 2.95 16.02
CA PRO A 215 8.46 2.39 16.35
C PRO A 215 8.39 1.24 17.38
N ILE A 216 7.40 1.25 18.26
CA ILE A 216 7.19 0.19 19.27
C ILE A 216 6.60 -1.05 18.58
N ASP A 217 5.65 -0.85 17.67
CA ASP A 217 5.08 -1.94 16.90
C ASP A 217 6.08 -2.58 15.95
N MET A 218 6.88 -1.78 15.23
CA MET A 218 7.94 -2.32 14.35
C MET A 218 8.94 -3.21 15.12
N LEU A 219 9.29 -2.85 16.37
CA LEU A 219 10.11 -3.71 17.23
C LEU A 219 9.39 -4.99 17.66
N ALA A 220 8.08 -4.94 17.90
CA ALA A 220 7.29 -6.11 18.23
C ALA A 220 7.00 -7.01 17.02
N ASP A 221 6.90 -6.45 15.81
CA ASP A 221 6.73 -7.17 14.55
C ASP A 221 7.92 -8.05 14.21
N MET A 222 9.14 -7.65 14.59
CA MET A 222 10.33 -8.51 14.49
C MET A 222 10.21 -9.83 15.28
N PHE A 223 9.27 -9.92 16.22
CA PHE A 223 8.96 -11.14 16.99
C PHE A 223 7.60 -11.75 16.63
N ARG A 224 6.86 -11.20 15.66
CA ARG A 224 5.58 -11.73 15.15
C ARG A 224 5.81 -12.56 13.88
N LYS A 225 4.86 -13.44 13.57
CA LYS A 225 4.85 -14.21 12.33
C LYS A 225 3.90 -13.56 11.32
N PHE A 226 4.37 -13.42 10.08
CA PHE A 226 3.58 -13.00 8.93
C PHE A 226 3.67 -14.08 7.84
N PRO A 227 2.82 -14.05 6.80
CA PRO A 227 3.01 -14.89 5.63
C PRO A 227 4.18 -14.39 4.76
N ASP A 228 4.72 -15.30 3.96
CA ASP A 228 5.83 -15.01 3.04
C ASP A 228 5.34 -14.42 1.71
N GLN A 229 4.03 -14.45 1.45
CA GLN A 229 3.35 -13.95 0.25
C GLN A 229 2.14 -13.07 0.62
N PRO A 230 1.79 -12.06 -0.18
CA PRO A 230 0.58 -11.24 0.00
C PRO A 230 -0.69 -12.07 -0.28
N ALA A 231 -1.73 -11.89 0.53
CA ALA A 231 -2.94 -12.74 0.47
C ALA A 231 -3.71 -12.62 -0.86
N SER A 232 -3.70 -11.45 -1.48
CA SER A 232 -4.35 -11.19 -2.79
C SER A 232 -3.48 -11.53 -4.00
N GLY A 233 -2.22 -11.90 -3.79
CA GLY A 233 -1.21 -12.01 -4.86
C GLY A 233 -0.73 -10.67 -5.44
N GLN A 234 -1.14 -9.51 -4.89
CA GLN A 234 -0.60 -8.21 -5.32
C GLN A 234 0.74 -7.92 -4.63
N GLU A 235 1.80 -7.76 -5.43
CA GLU A 235 3.16 -7.48 -4.96
C GLU A 235 3.33 -5.98 -4.63
N GLU A 236 2.73 -5.53 -3.51
CA GLU A 236 3.11 -4.24 -2.92
C GLU A 236 4.58 -4.33 -2.44
N ALA A 237 5.36 -3.25 -2.64
CA ALA A 237 6.82 -3.27 -2.46
C ALA A 237 7.22 -3.42 -0.99
N ARG A 238 7.31 -4.68 -0.52
CA ARG A 238 7.74 -5.08 0.82
C ARG A 238 9.16 -4.56 1.08
N VAL A 239 9.27 -3.45 1.82
CA VAL A 239 10.55 -2.95 2.32
C VAL A 239 11.13 -4.02 3.25
N GLU A 240 12.25 -4.62 2.87
CA GLU A 240 12.92 -5.62 3.69
C GLU A 240 13.36 -5.01 5.02
N GLY A 241 12.83 -5.53 6.13
CA GLY A 241 13.40 -5.30 7.45
C GLY A 241 14.84 -5.82 7.52
N PRO A 242 15.68 -5.30 8.43
CA PRO A 242 17.11 -5.60 8.43
C PRO A 242 17.39 -7.11 8.60
N ILE A 243 17.82 -7.74 7.51
CA ILE A 243 18.13 -9.17 7.45
C ILE A 243 19.34 -9.48 8.33
N THR A 244 19.08 -9.84 9.58
CA THR A 244 20.07 -10.42 10.50
C THR A 244 20.27 -11.89 10.16
N THR A 245 20.99 -12.14 9.06
CA THR A 245 21.49 -13.49 8.72
C THR A 245 22.57 -13.90 9.71
N VAL A 246 22.15 -14.39 10.88
CA VAL A 246 23.00 -15.22 11.73
C VAL A 246 23.28 -16.49 10.94
N ARG A 247 24.54 -16.65 10.54
CA ARG A 247 25.08 -17.92 10.06
C ARG A 247 25.81 -18.57 11.22
N ASP A 248 25.39 -19.79 11.54
CA ASP A 248 26.26 -20.79 12.19
C ASP A 248 27.22 -21.41 11.17
#